data_AF-A0A4Y4XM86-F1
#
_entry.id   AF-A0A4Y4XM86-F1
#
_cell.length_a   1.000
_cell.length_b   1.000
_cell.length_c   1.000
_cell.angle_alpha   90.00
_cell.angle_beta   90.00
_cell.angle_gamma   90.00
#
_symmetry.space_group_name_H-M   'P 1'
#
loop_
_entity.id
_entity.type
_entity.pdbx_description
1 polymer ?
#
loop_
_entity_poly.entity_id
_entity_poly.type
_entity_poly.pdbx_seq_one_letter_code
_entity_poly.pdbx_strand_id
1 'polypeptide(L)'
;SAFSMDFNEFKSMVEAIKQSVLALGEEEPKINPKTLEERRFFARSLFVIKDIQKGETLTSGNIKALRPNLGLHPKFYKEILGQKASKFL
;
A
#
# COMPACT_ATOMS: atom_id res chain seq x y z
N SER A 1 -38.86 36.04 -1.49
CA SER A 1 -38.31 34.90 -2.24
C SER A 1 -36.77 34.98 -2.32
N ALA A 2 -36.08 34.99 -1.17
CA ALA A 2 -34.61 35.12 -1.10
C ALA A 2 -33.92 33.82 -0.61
N PHE A 3 -34.69 32.76 -0.36
CA PHE A 3 -34.25 31.53 0.30
C PHE A 3 -34.80 30.25 -0.36
N SER A 4 -35.29 30.36 -1.60
CA SER A 4 -35.84 29.23 -2.36
C SER A 4 -34.95 28.99 -3.58
N MET A 5 -34.61 27.73 -3.81
CA MET A 5 -33.83 27.34 -4.98
C MET A 5 -34.68 27.40 -6.25
N ASP A 6 -34.06 27.84 -7.33
CA ASP A 6 -34.61 27.62 -8.67
C ASP A 6 -34.38 26.17 -9.14
N PHE A 7 -34.88 25.85 -10.33
CA PHE A 7 -34.74 24.51 -10.91
C PHE A 7 -33.29 24.05 -11.05
N ASN A 8 -32.40 24.94 -11.48
CA ASN A 8 -31.00 24.60 -11.72
C ASN A 8 -30.25 24.41 -10.40
N GLU A 9 -30.48 25.30 -9.43
CA GLU A 9 -29.90 25.19 -8.09
C GLU A 9 -30.34 23.90 -7.40
N PHE A 10 -31.62 23.55 -7.50
CA PHE A 10 -32.15 22.30 -6.95
C PHE A 10 -31.54 21.08 -7.66
N LYS A 11 -31.43 21.11 -8.99
CA LYS A 11 -30.78 20.04 -9.76
C LYS A 11 -29.33 19.85 -9.32
N SER A 12 -28.57 20.94 -9.19
CA SER A 12 -27.18 20.89 -8.71
C SER A 12 -27.09 20.36 -7.27
N MET A 13 -28.01 20.71 -6.39
CA MET A 13 -28.06 20.14 -5.03
C MET A 13 -28.28 18.62 -5.07
N VAL A 14 -29.22 18.14 -5.89
CA VAL A 14 -29.48 16.69 -6.04
C VAL A 14 -28.24 15.96 -6.55
N GLU A 15 -27.56 16.52 -7.55
CA GLU A 15 -26.30 15.97 -8.06
C GLU A 15 -25.22 15.95 -6.97
N ALA A 16 -25.06 17.03 -6.21
CA ALA A 16 -24.10 17.13 -5.12
C ALA A 16 -24.38 16.12 -3.99
N ILE A 17 -25.65 15.92 -3.62
CA ILE A 17 -26.05 14.91 -2.63
C ILE A 17 -25.68 13.51 -3.14
N LYS A 18 -26.00 13.20 -4.41
CA LYS A 18 -25.68 11.91 -5.01
C LYS A 18 -24.17 11.66 -5.01
N GLN A 19 -23.37 12.65 -5.40
CA GLN A 19 -21.90 12.53 -5.35
C GLN A 19 -21.39 12.37 -3.92
N SER A 20 -21.99 13.09 -2.96
CA SER A 20 -21.62 12.97 -1.54
C SER A 20 -21.87 11.56 -1.01
N VAL A 21 -23.04 10.97 -1.32
CA VAL A 21 -23.36 9.59 -0.94
C VAL A 21 -22.38 8.59 -1.57
N LEU A 22 -22.03 8.77 -2.86
CA LEU A 22 -21.04 7.91 -3.52
C LEU A 22 -19.63 8.07 -2.92
N ALA A 23 -19.23 9.29 -2.57
CA ALA A 23 -17.93 9.58 -2.01
C ALA A 23 -17.74 9.05 -0.58
N LEU A 24 -18.83 8.91 0.20
CA LEU A 24 -18.79 8.28 1.52
C LEU A 24 -18.36 6.81 1.43
N GLY A 25 -18.62 6.14 0.31
CA GLY A 25 -18.25 4.75 0.09
C GLY A 25 -19.10 3.77 0.89
N GLU A 26 -18.54 2.59 1.17
CA GLU A 26 -19.19 1.50 1.91
C GLU A 26 -18.45 1.27 3.23
N GLU A 27 -19.16 0.81 4.27
CA GLU A 27 -18.56 0.47 5.57
C GLU A 27 -17.53 -0.65 5.46
N GLU A 28 -17.80 -1.64 4.60
CA GLU A 28 -16.89 -2.74 4.27
C GLU A 28 -16.51 -2.71 2.77
N PRO A 29 -15.54 -1.87 2.37
CA PRO A 29 -15.19 -1.70 0.97
C PRO A 29 -14.57 -2.99 0.42
N LYS A 30 -15.23 -3.62 -0.56
CA LYS A 30 -14.72 -4.80 -1.25
C LYS A 30 -13.68 -4.38 -2.30
N ILE A 31 -12.42 -4.75 -2.07
CA ILE A 31 -11.36 -4.53 -3.06
C ILE A 31 -11.38 -5.70 -4.04
N ASN A 32 -11.45 -5.39 -5.34
CA ASN A 32 -11.30 -6.39 -6.39
C ASN A 32 -9.95 -7.13 -6.22
N PRO A 33 -9.92 -8.48 -6.22
CA PRO A 33 -8.69 -9.25 -6.06
C PRO A 33 -7.57 -8.85 -7.02
N LYS A 34 -7.89 -8.53 -8.28
CA LYS A 34 -6.91 -8.07 -9.27
C LYS A 34 -6.28 -6.74 -8.87
N THR A 35 -7.08 -5.79 -8.41
CA THR A 35 -6.58 -4.50 -7.90
C THR A 35 -5.74 -4.69 -6.65
N LEU A 36 -6.09 -5.65 -5.78
CA LEU A 36 -5.28 -5.97 -4.62
C LEU A 36 -3.92 -6.54 -5.04
N GLU A 37 -3.88 -7.46 -5.99
CA GLU A 37 -2.64 -8.03 -6.54
C GLU A 37 -1.75 -6.95 -7.16
N GLU A 38 -2.30 -6.09 -8.02
CA GLU A 38 -1.60 -4.95 -8.62
C GLU A 38 -1.03 -4.03 -7.54
N ARG A 39 -1.83 -3.66 -6.53
CA ARG A 39 -1.36 -2.86 -5.39
C ARG A 39 -0.25 -3.56 -4.61
N ARG A 40 -0.38 -4.87 -4.39
CA ARG A 40 0.60 -5.67 -3.66
C ARG A 40 1.90 -5.80 -4.41
N PHE A 41 1.90 -5.85 -5.74
CA PHE A 41 3.11 -5.83 -6.54
C PHE A 41 3.95 -4.56 -6.29
N PHE A 42 3.31 -3.39 -6.16
CA PHE A 42 4.01 -2.13 -5.84
C PHE A 42 4.28 -1.90 -4.34
N ALA A 43 3.95 -2.87 -3.47
CA ALA A 43 4.32 -2.79 -2.06
C ALA A 43 5.84 -2.98 -1.89
N ARG A 44 6.36 -2.64 -0.70
CA ARG A 44 7.77 -2.89 -0.38
C ARG A 44 7.98 -4.33 0.07
N SER A 45 9.13 -4.89 -0.25
CA SER A 45 9.70 -6.10 0.33
C SER A 45 11.18 -5.92 0.64
N LEU A 46 11.75 -6.80 1.44
CA LEU A 46 13.15 -6.76 1.84
C LEU A 46 14.02 -7.35 0.73
N PHE A 47 15.06 -6.62 0.37
CA PHE A 47 16.07 -6.98 -0.61
C PHE A 47 17.46 -6.85 -0.01
N VAL A 48 18.36 -7.67 -0.53
CA VAL A 48 19.79 -7.53 -0.40
C VAL A 48 20.24 -6.40 -1.30
N ILE A 49 20.98 -5.44 -0.75
CA ILE A 49 21.45 -4.25 -1.49
C ILE A 49 22.97 -4.22 -1.69
N LYS A 50 23.67 -5.22 -1.14
CA LYS A 50 25.11 -5.45 -1.24
C LYS A 50 25.32 -6.95 -1.05
N ASP A 51 26.27 -7.53 -1.75
CA ASP A 51 26.68 -8.93 -1.57
C ASP A 51 26.87 -9.27 -0.08
N ILE A 52 26.31 -10.40 0.36
CA ILE A 52 26.42 -10.90 1.74
C ILE A 52 27.02 -12.30 1.69
N GLN A 53 28.18 -12.49 2.27
CA GLN A 53 28.84 -13.80 2.29
C GLN A 53 28.11 -14.78 3.21
N LYS A 54 28.28 -16.09 2.95
CA LYS A 54 27.78 -17.13 3.87
C LYS A 54 28.37 -16.89 5.28
N GLY A 55 27.51 -16.83 6.29
CA GLY A 55 27.88 -16.58 7.68
C GLY A 55 27.99 -15.10 8.06
N GLU A 56 27.92 -14.17 7.09
CA GLU A 56 27.91 -12.74 7.34
C GLU A 56 26.57 -12.29 7.95
N THR A 57 26.61 -11.21 8.75
CA THR A 57 25.45 -10.72 9.48
C THR A 57 24.54 -9.87 8.59
N LEU A 58 23.24 -10.09 8.69
CA LEU A 58 22.22 -9.24 8.07
C LEU A 58 22.09 -7.95 8.89
N THR A 59 22.37 -6.82 8.26
CA THR A 59 22.40 -5.50 8.88
C THR A 59 21.53 -4.51 8.10
N SER A 60 21.27 -3.35 8.70
CA SER A 60 20.62 -2.24 7.99
C SER A 60 21.44 -1.68 6.82
N GLY A 61 22.73 -2.02 6.75
CA GLY A 61 23.64 -1.63 5.68
C GLY A 61 23.61 -2.53 4.45
N ASN A 62 23.11 -3.77 4.58
CA ASN A 62 23.05 -4.75 3.48
C ASN A 62 21.63 -5.27 3.17
N ILE A 63 20.62 -5.02 4.03
CA ILE A 63 19.20 -5.30 3.76
C ILE A 63 18.35 -4.03 3.82
N LYS A 64 17.49 -3.80 2.81
CA LYS A 64 16.51 -2.69 2.79
C LYS A 64 15.14 -3.10 2.26
N ALA A 65 14.11 -2.38 2.71
CA ALA A 65 12.75 -2.48 2.17
C ALA A 65 12.60 -1.65 0.88
N LEU A 66 12.62 -2.29 -0.28
CA LEU A 66 12.49 -1.67 -1.61
C LEU A 66 11.25 -2.21 -2.33
N ARG A 67 10.85 -1.53 -3.41
CA ARG A 67 9.82 -2.03 -4.34
C ARG A 67 10.51 -2.75 -5.52
N PRO A 68 9.81 -3.63 -6.24
CA PRO A 68 8.45 -4.14 -5.99
C PRO A 68 8.43 -5.21 -4.88
N ASN A 69 7.26 -5.75 -4.56
CA ASN A 69 7.06 -6.78 -3.54
C ASN A 69 7.41 -8.17 -4.09
N LEU A 70 8.70 -8.42 -4.27
CA LEU A 70 9.23 -9.69 -4.79
C LEU A 70 10.17 -10.40 -3.80
N GLY A 71 10.51 -9.74 -2.70
CA GLY A 71 11.35 -10.26 -1.63
C GLY A 71 10.56 -10.63 -0.38
N LEU A 72 11.26 -10.72 0.75
CA LEU A 72 10.64 -11.05 2.03
C LEU A 72 9.74 -9.91 2.54
N HIS A 73 8.62 -10.23 3.18
CA HIS A 73 7.72 -9.21 3.71
C HIS A 73 8.43 -8.30 4.75
N PRO A 74 8.30 -6.95 4.70
CA PRO A 74 9.03 -6.04 5.60
C PRO A 74 8.76 -6.23 7.08
N LYS A 75 7.64 -6.86 7.46
CA LYS A 75 7.33 -7.24 8.85
C LYS A 75 8.45 -8.05 9.52
N PHE A 76 9.17 -8.84 8.73
CA PHE A 76 10.27 -9.69 9.22
C PHE A 76 11.59 -8.93 9.38
N TYR A 77 11.65 -7.64 9.03
CA TYR A 77 12.91 -6.89 9.03
C TYR A 77 13.59 -6.92 10.40
N LYS A 78 12.84 -6.65 11.48
CA LYS A 78 13.39 -6.68 12.84
C LYS A 78 13.83 -8.07 13.27
N GLU A 79 13.19 -9.11 12.75
CA GLU A 79 13.49 -10.50 13.10
C GLU A 79 14.79 -10.98 12.42
N ILE A 80 15.02 -10.59 11.17
CA ILE A 80 16.18 -11.05 10.40
C ILE A 80 17.46 -10.27 10.68
N LEU A 81 17.36 -9.03 11.18
CA LEU A 81 18.54 -8.24 11.53
C LEU A 81 19.31 -8.92 12.66
N GLY A 82 20.63 -9.03 12.49
CA GLY A 82 21.52 -9.74 13.42
C GLY A 82 21.63 -11.24 13.16
N GLN A 83 20.77 -11.82 12.31
CA GLN A 83 20.95 -13.20 11.85
C GLN A 83 22.13 -13.33 10.89
N LYS A 84 22.61 -14.55 10.68
CA LYS A 84 23.69 -14.87 9.73
C LYS A 84 23.14 -15.47 8.46
N ALA A 85 23.67 -15.07 7.31
CA ALA A 85 23.29 -15.62 6.02
C ALA A 85 23.68 -17.11 5.93
N SER A 86 22.73 -17.98 5.57
CA SER A 86 22.99 -19.43 5.44
C SER A 86 23.76 -19.82 4.17
N LYS A 87 23.78 -18.91 3.18
CA LYS A 87 24.46 -18.99 1.89
C LYS A 87 24.85 -17.58 1.43
N PHE A 88 25.58 -17.48 0.33
CA PHE A 88 25.79 -16.19 -0.33
C PHE A 88 24.44 -15.61 -0.79
N LEU A 89 24.22 -14.33 -0.51
CA LEU A 89 23.01 -13.59 -0.85
C LEU A 89 23.35 -12.34 -1.66
#